data_AF-A0A4Y8M0R9-F1
#
_entry.id   AF-A0A4Y8M0R9-F1
#
_cell.length_a   1.000
_cell.length_b   1.000
_cell.length_c   1.000
_cell.angle_alpha   90.00
_cell.angle_beta   90.00
_cell.angle_gamma   90.00
#
_symmetry.space_group_name_H-M   'P 1'
#
loop_
_entity.id
_entity.type
_entity.pdbx_description
1 polymer ?
#
loop_
_entity_poly.entity_id
_entity_poly.type
_entity_poly.pdbx_seq_one_letter_code
_entity_poly.pdbx_strand_id
1 'polypeptide(L)' 'MSQPTTSKPTNPLLISVIGLILIVFGIVDLITVDKLLGTILLTIGIVLGISGIQRYKALKAQLLRNKQQ' A
#
# COMPACT_ATOMS: atom_id res chain seq x y z
N MET A 1 11.49 33.07 4.56
CA MET A 1 12.37 31.96 4.13
C MET A 1 11.52 30.70 4.11
N SER A 2 10.93 30.37 2.97
CA SER A 2 10.01 29.24 2.82
C SER A 2 10.83 27.97 2.66
N GLN A 3 10.81 27.08 3.66
CA GLN A 3 11.49 25.79 3.56
C GLN A 3 10.94 25.01 2.35
N PRO A 4 11.81 24.44 1.49
CA PRO A 4 11.36 23.57 0.43
C PRO A 4 10.74 22.33 1.09
N THR A 5 9.44 22.13 0.88
CA THR A 5 8.76 20.91 1.25
C THR A 5 9.29 19.79 0.35
N THR A 6 10.42 19.21 0.74
CA THR A 6 10.99 18.05 0.06
C THR A 6 10.01 16.90 0.22
N SER A 7 9.13 16.73 -0.76
CA SER A 7 8.22 15.60 -0.87
C SER A 7 9.07 14.34 -0.97
N LYS A 8 9.25 13.64 0.16
CA LYS A 8 9.92 12.34 0.18
C LYS A 8 9.25 11.46 -0.89
N PRO A 9 10.00 10.87 -1.83
CA PRO A 9 9.41 10.02 -2.85
C PRO A 9 8.67 8.89 -2.16
N THR A 10 7.34 8.89 -2.26
CA THR A 10 6.49 7.89 -1.64
C THR A 10 6.86 6.53 -2.22
N ASN A 11 7.50 5.69 -1.41
CA ASN A 11 8.00 4.42 -1.84
C ASN A 11 6.80 3.49 -2.12
N PRO A 12 6.56 3.05 -3.38
CA PRO A 12 5.36 2.27 -3.70
C PRO A 12 5.34 0.92 -2.97
N LEU A 13 6.51 0.40 -2.60
CA LEU A 13 6.63 -0.79 -1.76
C LEU A 13 5.99 -0.55 -0.38
N LEU A 14 6.16 0.63 0.20
CA LEU A 14 5.59 0.98 1.51
C LEU A 14 4.06 0.95 1.48
N ILE A 15 3.45 1.45 0.40
CA ILE A 15 1.99 1.39 0.21
C ILE A 15 1.51 -0.06 0.15
N SER A 16 2.25 -0.93 -0.56
CA SER A 16 1.94 -2.36 -0.62
C SER A 16 2.05 -3.04 0.75
N VAL A 17 3.07 -2.73 1.55
CA VAL A 17 3.25 -3.29 2.89
C VAL A 17 2.14 -2.81 3.83
N ILE A 18 1.79 -1.52 3.78
CA ILE A 18 0.68 -0.97 4.57
C ILE A 18 -0.64 -1.65 4.22
N GLY A 19 -0.93 -1.86 2.93
CA GLY A 19 -2.12 -2.60 2.50
C GLY A 19 -2.14 -4.03 3.04
N LEU A 20 -1.00 -4.73 3.02
CA LEU A 20 -0.89 -6.07 3.58
C LEU A 20 -1.14 -6.09 5.10
N ILE A 21 -0.57 -5.14 5.84
CA ILE A 21 -0.79 -5.01 7.28
C ILE A 21 -2.27 -4.79 7.58
N LEU A 22 -2.95 -3.90 6.84
CA LEU A 22 -4.37 -3.64 7.00
C LEU A 22 -5.23 -4.86 6.71
N ILE A 23 -4.86 -5.70 5.73
CA ILE A 23 -5.56 -6.95 5.45
C ILE A 23 -5.43 -7.91 6.65
N VAL A 24 -4.20 -8.13 7.16
CA VAL A 24 -3.96 -9.02 8.30
C VAL A 24 -4.72 -8.53 9.54
N PHE A 25 -4.64 -7.24 9.83
CA PHE A 25 -5.36 -6.64 10.94
C PHE A 25 -6.88 -6.76 10.77
N GLY A 26 -7.39 -6.53 9.55
CA GLY A 26 -8.82 -6.70 9.24
C GLY A 26 -9.31 -8.13 9.41
N ILE A 27 -8.50 -9.13 9.05
CA ILE A 27 -8.83 -10.56 9.28
C ILE A 27 -8.89 -10.85 10.78
N VAL A 28 -7.91 -10.39 11.56
CA VAL A 28 -7.90 -10.59 13.02
C VAL A 28 -9.12 -9.91 13.63
N ASP A 29 -9.37 -8.65 13.29
CA ASP A 29 -10.48 -7.85 13.82
C ASP A 29 -11.86 -8.46 13.49
N LEU A 30 -12.02 -9.04 12.28
CA LEU A 30 -13.22 -9.78 11.87
C LEU A 30 -13.50 -10.99 12.78
N ILE A 31 -12.46 -11.63 13.31
CA ILE A 31 -12.55 -12.84 14.12
C ILE A 31 -12.70 -12.48 15.62
N THR A 32 -12.00 -11.45 16.10
CA THR A 32 -11.91 -11.16 17.55
C THR A 32 -12.78 -10.02 18.06
N VAL A 33 -13.08 -9.00 17.25
CA VAL A 33 -13.74 -7.78 17.75
C VAL A 33 -15.14 -7.65 17.17
N ASP A 34 -15.25 -7.36 15.87
CA ASP A 34 -16.55 -7.10 15.26
C ASP A 34 -16.51 -7.36 13.74
N LYS A 35 -17.46 -8.17 13.26
CA LYS A 35 -17.50 -8.57 11.85
C LYS A 35 -17.68 -7.37 10.92
N LEU A 36 -18.38 -6.33 11.38
CA LEU A 36 -18.67 -5.15 10.57
C LEU A 36 -17.41 -4.28 10.37
N LEU A 37 -16.68 -4.01 11.45
CA LEU A 37 -15.42 -3.26 11.43
C LEU A 37 -14.34 -4.01 10.66
N GLY A 38 -14.18 -5.31 10.93
CA GLY A 38 -13.23 -6.16 10.21
C GLY A 38 -13.49 -6.21 8.71
N THR A 39 -14.76 -6.28 8.27
CA THR A 39 -15.10 -6.31 6.84
C THR A 39 -14.76 -4.99 6.14
N ILE A 40 -15.04 -3.84 6.77
CA ILE A 40 -14.70 -2.52 6.21
C ILE A 40 -13.17 -2.38 6.12
N LEU A 41 -12.45 -2.75 7.18
CA LEU A 41 -11.00 -2.66 7.23
C LEU A 41 -10.33 -3.57 6.20
N LEU A 42 -10.84 -4.80 6.04
CA LEU A 42 -10.40 -5.74 5.01
C LEU A 42 -10.60 -5.17 3.60
N THR A 43 -11.78 -4.58 3.34
CA THR A 43 -12.11 -4.00 2.03
C THR A 43 -11.15 -2.86 1.67
N ILE A 44 -10.90 -1.95 2.62
CA ILE A 44 -9.95 -0.85 2.45
C ILE A 44 -8.52 -1.39 2.27
N GLY A 45 -8.12 -2.37 3.08
CA GLY A 45 -6.81 -3.04 2.99
C GLY A 45 -6.56 -3.68 1.63
N ILE A 46 -7.56 -4.36 1.07
CA ILE A 46 -7.49 -4.96 -0.27
C ILE A 46 -7.31 -3.88 -1.35
N VAL A 47 -8.10 -2.80 -1.31
CA VAL A 47 -8.00 -1.71 -2.29
C VAL A 47 -6.62 -1.04 -2.24
N LEU A 48 -6.12 -0.75 -1.03
CA LEU A 48 -4.77 -0.19 -0.85
C LEU A 48 -3.68 -1.16 -1.30
N GLY A 49 -3.80 -2.44 -0.95
CA GLY A 49 -2.85 -3.48 -1.34
C GLY A 49 -2.74 -3.62 -2.85
N ILE A 50 -3.88 -3.72 -3.54
CA ILE A 50 -3.92 -3.80 -5.01
C ILE A 50 -3.33 -2.53 -5.63
N SER A 51 -3.70 -1.35 -5.14
CA SER A 51 -3.18 -0.07 -5.65
C SER A 51 -1.66 0.04 -5.44
N GLY A 52 -1.16 -0.42 -4.30
CA GLY A 52 0.28 -0.49 -4.00
C GLY A 52 1.03 -1.43 -4.94
N ILE A 53 0.49 -2.63 -5.18
CA ILE A 53 1.09 -3.62 -6.10
C ILE A 53 1.10 -3.11 -7.54
N GLN A 54 0.02 -2.47 -8.00
CA GLN A 54 -0.04 -1.89 -9.35
C GLN A 54 1.01 -0.79 -9.53
N ARG A 55 1.13 0.14 -8.57
CA ARG A 55 2.18 1.16 -8.57
C ARG A 55 3.58 0.56 -8.51
N TYR A 56 3.79 -0.49 -7.71
CA TYR A 56 5.07 -1.19 -7.62
C TYR A 56 5.45 -1.86 -8.94
N LYS A 57 4.51 -2.54 -9.61
CA LYS A 57 4.73 -3.14 -10.94
C LYS A 57 5.10 -2.07 -11.98
N ALA A 58 4.40 -0.94 -11.98
CA ALA A 58 4.72 0.18 -12.88
C ALA A 58 6.14 0.73 -12.61
N LEU A 59 6.51 0.92 -11.34
CA LEU A 59 7.85 1.39 -10.98
C LEU A 59 8.93 0.37 -11.36
N LYS A 60 8.68 -0.93 -11.14
CA LYS A 60 9.60 -2.01 -11.51
C LYS A 60 9.81 -2.06 -13.03
N ALA A 61 8.76 -1.85 -13.82
CA ALA A 61 8.85 -1.78 -15.28
C ALA A 61 9.71 -0.59 -15.76
N GLN A 62 9.58 0.57 -15.11
CA GLN A 62 10.44 1.74 -15.38
C GLN A 62 11.90 1.48 -15.02
N LEU A 63 12.17 0.85 -13.88
CA LEU A 63 13.54 0.49 -13.46
C LEU A 63 14.18 -0.54 -14.40
N LEU A 64 13.43 -1.54 -14.86
CA LEU A 64 13.90 -2.52 -15.86
C LEU A 64 14.24 -1.84 -17.18
N ARG A 65 13.46 -0.83 -17.60
CA ARG A 65 13.73 -0.06 -18.82
C ARG A 65 15.00 0.79 -18.69
N ASN A 66 15.23 1.41 -17.53
CA ASN A 66 16.43 2.20 -17.26
C ASN A 66 17.70 1.36 -17.11
N LYS A 67 17.58 0.05 -16.82
CA LYS A 67 18.73 -0.86 -16.71
C LYS A 67 19.17 -1.44 -18.07
N GLN A 68 18.38 -1.24 -19.12
CA GLN A 68 18.69 -1.67 -20.49
C GLN A 68 19.14 -0.54 -21.43
N GLN A 69 19.16 0.71 -20.93
CA GLN A 69 19.90 1.81 -21.55
C GLN A 69 21.28 1.93 -20.91
#